data_AF-A0A0B1SJA3-F1
#
_entry.id   AF-A0A0B1SJA3-F1
#
_cell.length_a   1.000
_cell.length_b   1.000
_cell.length_c   1.000
_cell.angle_alpha   90.00
_cell.angle_beta   90.00
_cell.angle_gamma   90.00
#
_symmetry.space_group_name_H-M   'P 1'
#
loop_
_entity.id
_entity.type
_entity.pdbx_description
1 polymer ?
#
loop_
_entity_poly.entity_id
_entity_poly.type
_entity_poly.pdbx_seq_one_letter_code
_entity_poly.pdbx_strand_id
1 'polypeptide(L)'
;MELANNRNEFQELPSAVFTPNGAIRWHDKRQMLLSNGGKFALYDQNWNKSLMTGRINDYFKGLPDNVRGISKWDNGEAKVFTKNLVFTYNVADSSVTGEGVPVSTFFKC
;
A
#
# COMPACT_ATOMS: atom_id res chain seq x y z
N MET A 1 10.00 41.39 -7.12
CA MET A 1 10.41 40.11 -7.75
C MET A 1 10.98 39.27 -6.60
N GLU A 2 10.10 38.58 -5.88
CA GLU A 2 10.47 37.82 -4.68
C GLU A 2 10.90 36.41 -5.11
N LEU A 3 12.10 36.01 -4.68
CA LEU A 3 12.68 34.71 -4.97
C LEU A 3 11.89 33.63 -4.21
N ALA A 4 11.26 32.73 -4.95
CA ALA A 4 10.56 31.58 -4.37
C ALA A 4 11.55 30.73 -3.56
N ASN A 5 11.30 30.67 -2.26
CA ASN A 5 12.04 29.91 -1.28
C ASN A 5 11.85 28.41 -1.55
N ASN A 6 12.86 27.74 -2.11
CA ASN A 6 12.91 26.28 -2.28
C ASN A 6 13.04 25.59 -0.92
N ARG A 7 11.97 25.62 -0.11
CA ARG A 7 11.84 24.70 1.01
C ARG A 7 11.23 23.42 0.44
N ASN A 8 12.00 22.33 0.49
CA ASN A 8 11.43 20.99 0.51
C ASN A 8 10.61 20.89 1.81
N GLU A 9 9.40 21.44 1.80
CA GLU A 9 8.43 21.21 2.84
C GLU A 9 8.10 19.73 2.77
N PHE A 10 8.49 18.98 3.80
CA PHE A 10 7.89 17.68 4.06
C PHE A 10 6.40 17.94 4.25
N GLN A 11 5.67 17.82 3.15
CA GLN A 11 4.26 18.12 3.15
C GLN A 11 3.61 17.09 4.07
N GLU A 12 3.14 17.54 5.23
CA GLU A 12 2.49 16.66 6.18
C GLU A 12 1.33 15.97 5.46
N LEU A 13 1.24 14.65 5.65
CA LEU A 13 0.11 13.90 5.12
C LEU A 13 -1.16 14.60 5.60
N PRO A 14 -2.12 14.87 4.71
CA PRO A 14 -3.36 15.53 5.07
C PRO A 14 -3.95 14.83 6.28
N SER A 15 -4.26 15.57 7.36
CA SER A 15 -4.77 15.09 8.66
C SER A 15 -5.35 13.69 8.53
N ALA A 16 -4.49 12.71 8.80
CA ALA A 16 -4.71 11.39 8.27
C ALA A 16 -5.98 10.80 8.89
N VAL A 17 -6.89 10.32 8.05
CA VAL A 17 -8.14 9.64 8.46
C VAL A 17 -7.84 8.44 9.38
N PHE A 18 -6.57 8.02 9.46
CA PHE A 18 -5.94 7.11 10.41
C PHE A 18 -4.41 7.23 10.33
N THR A 19 -3.65 6.74 11.32
CA THR A 19 -2.18 6.60 11.21
C THR A 19 -1.81 5.48 10.22
N PRO A 20 -1.15 5.77 9.09
CA PRO A 20 -0.80 4.74 8.12
C PRO A 20 0.34 3.85 8.62
N ASN A 21 0.29 2.56 8.29
CA ASN A 21 1.33 1.56 8.60
C ASN A 21 2.10 1.08 7.36
N GLY A 22 1.60 1.44 6.17
CA GLY A 22 2.12 1.04 4.88
C GLY A 22 1.55 1.91 3.77
N ALA A 23 2.26 1.94 2.65
CA ALA A 23 1.83 2.60 1.43
C ALA A 23 2.15 1.71 0.23
N ILE A 24 1.22 1.62 -0.71
CA ILE A 24 1.34 0.75 -1.88
C ILE A 24 0.85 1.47 -3.13
N ARG A 25 1.32 1.02 -4.29
CA ARG A 25 0.75 1.39 -5.58
C ARG A 25 0.02 0.19 -6.16
N TRP A 26 -1.29 0.26 -6.25
CA TRP A 26 -2.11 -0.85 -6.76
C TRP A 26 -1.86 -1.11 -8.26
N HIS A 27 -2.38 -2.22 -8.80
CA HIS A 27 -2.10 -2.61 -10.19
C HIS A 27 -2.61 -1.57 -11.21
N ASP A 28 -3.63 -0.80 -10.85
CA ASP A 28 -4.19 0.31 -11.64
C ASP A 28 -3.43 1.63 -11.46
N LYS A 29 -2.27 1.59 -10.80
CA LYS A 29 -1.36 2.70 -10.49
C LYS A 29 -1.86 3.67 -9.42
N ARG A 30 -3.02 3.45 -8.81
CA ARG A 30 -3.49 4.29 -7.70
C ARG A 30 -2.61 4.11 -6.48
N GLN A 31 -2.34 5.20 -5.79
CA GLN A 31 -1.59 5.18 -4.53
C GLN A 31 -2.55 4.97 -3.37
N MET A 32 -2.16 4.10 -2.45
CA MET A 32 -2.97 3.73 -1.31
C MET A 32 -2.15 3.86 -0.03
N LEU A 33 -2.75 4.46 0.98
CA LEU A 33 -2.29 4.38 2.36
C LEU A 33 -3.07 3.28 3.06
N LEU A 34 -2.39 2.47 3.86
CA LEU A 34 -2.96 1.33 4.57
C LEU A 34 -2.84 1.55 6.09
N SER A 35 -3.69 0.88 6.85
CA SER A 35 -3.61 0.83 8.32
C SER A 35 -3.54 -0.60 8.84
N ASN A 36 -3.01 -0.78 10.05
CA ASN A 36 -3.04 -2.08 10.74
C ASN A 36 -4.48 -2.57 11.03
N GLY A 37 -5.48 -1.69 10.98
CA GLY A 37 -6.89 -2.01 11.26
C GLY A 37 -7.73 -2.28 10.02
N GLY A 38 -7.10 -2.60 8.88
CA GLY A 38 -7.81 -2.94 7.64
C GLY A 38 -8.51 -1.76 6.97
N LYS A 39 -8.21 -0.51 7.34
CA LYS A 39 -8.65 0.68 6.59
C LYS A 39 -7.63 1.04 5.51
N PHE A 40 -8.11 1.60 4.41
CA PHE A 40 -7.28 2.21 3.38
C PHE A 40 -7.74 3.64 3.06
N ALA A 41 -6.85 4.39 2.43
CA ALA A 41 -7.15 5.67 1.80
C ALA A 41 -6.52 5.71 0.40
N LEU A 42 -7.31 6.04 -0.63
CA LEU A 42 -6.74 6.42 -1.93
C LEU A 42 -6.14 7.81 -1.80
N TYR A 43 -4.90 7.97 -2.23
CA TYR A 43 -4.14 9.19 -2.08
C TYR A 43 -3.81 9.79 -3.45
N ASP A 44 -4.13 11.07 -3.61
CA ASP A 44 -3.67 11.88 -4.75
C ASP A 44 -2.50 12.75 -4.31
N GLN A 45 -1.34 12.50 -4.93
CA GLN A 45 -0.11 13.22 -4.62
C GLN A 45 -0.12 14.66 -5.15
N ASN A 46 -0.81 14.93 -6.27
CA ASN A 46 -0.84 16.28 -6.84
C ASN A 46 -1.64 17.23 -5.95
N TRP A 47 -2.65 16.71 -5.26
CA TRP A 47 -3.52 17.50 -4.39
C TRP A 47 -3.19 17.34 -2.90
N ASN A 48 -2.25 16.45 -2.55
CA ASN A 48 -1.93 16.05 -1.18
C ASN A 48 -3.19 15.76 -0.34
N LYS A 49 -4.11 14.96 -0.90
CA LYS A 49 -5.43 14.68 -0.30
C LYS A 49 -5.84 13.23 -0.48
N SER A 50 -6.62 12.72 0.48
CA SER A 50 -7.33 11.46 0.30
C SER A 50 -8.55 11.68 -0.60
N LEU A 51 -8.67 10.88 -1.66
CA LEU A 51 -9.81 10.87 -2.56
C LEU A 51 -10.98 10.02 -2.03
N MET A 52 -10.65 9.00 -1.22
CA MET A 52 -11.60 8.01 -0.71
C MET A 52 -10.97 7.27 0.47
N THR A 53 -11.79 6.86 1.43
CA THR A 53 -11.41 5.90 2.48
C THR A 53 -12.41 4.76 2.58
N GLY A 54 -11.98 3.60 3.09
CA GLY A 54 -12.83 2.42 3.24
C GLY A 54 -12.11 1.28 3.97
N ARG A 55 -12.73 0.09 4.00
CA ARG A 55 -12.07 -1.13 4.48
C ARG A 55 -11.47 -1.91 3.33
N ILE A 56 -10.28 -2.48 3.54
CA ILE A 56 -9.55 -3.27 2.55
C ILE A 56 -10.42 -4.41 2.03
N ASN A 57 -11.06 -5.17 2.93
CA ASN A 57 -11.87 -6.34 2.56
C ASN A 57 -13.09 -6.00 1.68
N ASP A 58 -13.55 -4.76 1.68
CA ASP A 58 -14.72 -4.34 0.88
C ASP A 58 -14.34 -4.08 -0.60
N TYR A 59 -13.06 -3.77 -0.89
CA TYR A 59 -12.62 -3.30 -2.21
C TYR A 59 -11.44 -4.08 -2.80
N PHE A 60 -10.60 -4.67 -1.95
CA PHE A 60 -9.36 -5.36 -2.32
C PHE A 60 -9.44 -6.80 -1.82
N LYS A 61 -10.34 -7.55 -2.43
CA LYS A 61 -10.63 -8.93 -2.05
C LYS A 61 -9.34 -9.76 -1.98
N GLY A 62 -9.14 -10.48 -0.88
CA GLY A 62 -8.01 -11.38 -0.70
C GLY A 62 -6.67 -10.71 -0.41
N LEU A 63 -6.59 -9.36 -0.34
CA LEU A 63 -5.42 -8.67 0.18
C LEU A 63 -5.37 -8.87 1.71
N PRO A 64 -4.27 -9.39 2.27
CA PRO A 64 -4.18 -9.63 3.70
C PRO A 64 -4.12 -8.32 4.49
N ASP A 65 -4.50 -8.35 5.76
CA ASP A 65 -4.29 -7.22 6.66
C ASP A 65 -2.80 -7.00 6.96
N ASN A 66 -2.45 -5.84 7.51
CA ASN A 66 -1.09 -5.49 7.94
C ASN A 66 -0.02 -5.51 6.84
N VAL A 67 -0.42 -5.27 5.58
CA VAL A 67 0.51 -5.04 4.48
C VAL A 67 1.40 -3.84 4.78
N ARG A 68 2.71 -4.04 4.60
CA ARG A 68 3.75 -3.02 4.72
C ARG A 68 4.19 -2.46 3.38
N GLY A 69 4.08 -3.27 2.34
CA GLY A 69 4.45 -2.90 0.98
C GLY A 69 4.08 -4.00 0.00
N ILE A 70 4.18 -3.68 -1.29
CA ILE A 70 4.09 -4.67 -2.36
C ILE A 70 5.24 -4.48 -3.34
N SER A 71 5.63 -5.54 -4.04
CA SER A 71 6.55 -5.43 -5.17
C SER A 71 5.90 -4.70 -6.33
N LYS A 72 6.71 -4.37 -7.35
CA LYS A 72 6.17 -4.05 -8.67
C LYS A 72 5.26 -5.21 -9.13
N TRP A 73 4.17 -4.84 -9.79
CA TRP A 73 3.30 -5.78 -10.49
C TRP A 73 3.99 -6.29 -11.76
N ASP A 74 3.98 -7.61 -11.93
CA ASP A 74 4.48 -8.31 -13.12
C ASP A 74 3.49 -9.39 -13.51
N ASN A 75 3.03 -9.36 -14.77
CA ASN A 75 2.02 -10.29 -15.31
C ASN A 75 0.78 -10.51 -14.41
N GLY A 76 0.30 -9.46 -13.74
CA GLY A 76 -0.87 -9.53 -12.85
C GLY A 76 -0.57 -10.05 -11.43
N GLU A 77 0.69 -10.32 -11.12
CA GLU A 77 1.13 -10.76 -9.80
C GLU A 77 2.00 -9.73 -9.09
N ALA A 78 1.94 -9.72 -7.76
CA ALA A 78 2.86 -8.97 -6.93
C ALA A 78 3.18 -9.73 -5.65
N LYS A 79 4.37 -9.49 -5.08
CA LYS A 79 4.71 -9.94 -3.74
C LYS A 79 4.14 -8.95 -2.73
N VAL A 80 3.33 -9.43 -1.80
CA VAL A 80 2.74 -8.64 -0.71
C VAL A 80 3.52 -8.91 0.56
N PHE A 81 4.13 -7.86 1.10
CA PHE A 81 4.99 -7.96 2.28
C PHE A 81 4.20 -7.57 3.53
N THR A 82 4.17 -8.47 4.50
CA THR A 82 3.72 -8.19 5.87
C THR A 82 4.94 -8.12 6.79
N LYS A 83 4.72 -8.04 8.10
CA LYS A 83 5.82 -8.06 9.08
C LYS A 83 6.66 -9.36 8.99
N ASN A 84 6.00 -10.50 8.82
CA ASN A 84 6.63 -11.82 8.97
C ASN A 84 6.53 -12.70 7.73
N LEU A 85 5.57 -12.42 6.84
CA LEU A 85 5.27 -13.25 5.67
C LEU A 85 5.27 -12.42 4.39
N VAL A 86 5.67 -13.07 3.30
CA VAL A 86 5.58 -12.60 1.93
C VAL A 86 4.59 -13.49 1.19
N PHE A 87 3.53 -12.90 0.68
CA PHE A 87 2.52 -13.59 -0.11
C PHE A 87 2.73 -13.28 -1.59
N THR A 88 2.30 -14.17 -2.47
CA THR A 88 2.11 -13.82 -3.90
C THR A 88 0.64 -13.52 -4.08
N TYR A 89 0.29 -12.34 -4.57
CA TYR A 89 -1.09 -11.96 -4.86
C TYR A 89 -1.30 -12.00 -6.36
N ASN A 90 -2.37 -12.64 -6.82
CA ASN A 90 -2.77 -12.69 -8.21
C ASN A 90 -4.04 -11.87 -8.40
N VAL A 91 -4.00 -10.89 -9.31
CA VAL A 91 -5.14 -9.98 -9.55
C VAL A 91 -6.32 -10.68 -10.22
N ALA A 92 -6.08 -11.66 -11.09
CA ALA A 92 -7.14 -12.38 -11.79
C ALA A 92 -7.98 -13.20 -10.79
N ASP A 93 -7.31 -13.81 -9.81
CA ASP A 93 -7.96 -14.61 -8.78
C ASP A 93 -8.46 -13.77 -7.59
N SER A 94 -8.05 -12.51 -7.51
CA SER A 94 -8.31 -11.61 -6.37
C SER A 94 -8.00 -12.28 -5.03
N SER A 95 -6.82 -12.91 -4.95
CA SER A 95 -6.39 -13.65 -3.77
C SER A 95 -4.87 -13.78 -3.66
N VAL A 96 -4.40 -14.05 -2.44
CA VAL A 96 -3.05 -14.55 -2.22
C VAL A 96 -2.97 -16.04 -2.51
N THR A 97 -1.85 -16.48 -3.07
CA THR A 97 -1.57 -17.89 -3.31
C THR A 97 -0.79 -18.50 -2.14
N GLY A 98 -1.29 -19.64 -1.64
CA GLY A 98 -0.68 -20.39 -0.54
C GLY A 98 -0.75 -19.70 0.84
N GLU A 99 0.03 -20.21 1.80
CA GLU A 99 0.04 -19.74 3.20
C GLU A 99 1.02 -18.57 3.45
N GLY A 100 1.75 -18.13 2.43
CA GLY A 100 2.81 -17.13 2.55
C GLY A 100 4.15 -17.73 2.96
N VAL A 101 5.24 -17.05 2.58
CA VAL A 101 6.62 -17.46 2.84
C VAL A 101 7.21 -16.57 3.94
N PRO A 102 7.88 -17.11 4.97
CA PRO A 102 8.57 -16.29 5.95
C PRO A 102 9.53 -15.30 5.31
N VAL A 103 9.57 -14.06 5.81
CA VAL A 103 10.41 -12.98 5.27
C VAL A 103 11.89 -13.38 5.25
N SER A 104 12.38 -14.03 6.31
CA SER A 104 13.74 -14.58 6.38
C SER A 104 14.02 -15.59 5.27
N THR A 105 13.10 -16.54 5.07
CA THR A 105 13.20 -17.53 3.98
C THR A 105 13.17 -16.88 2.60
N PHE A 106 12.29 -15.88 2.39
CA PHE A 106 12.19 -15.16 1.13
C PHE A 106 13.49 -14.42 0.77
N PHE A 107 14.09 -13.73 1.73
CA PHE A 107 15.34 -13.01 1.54
C PHE A 107 16.61 -13.87 1.72
N LYS A 108 16.45 -15.13 2.14
CA LYS A 108 17.54 -16.08 2.42
C LYS A 108 18.52 -15.56 3.49
N CYS A 109 17.99 -15.01 4.58
CA CYS A 109 18.75 -14.46 5.70
C CYS A 109 18.29 -14.99 7.06
#